data_AF-A0A4R6VPB9-F1
#
_entry.id   AF-A0A4R6VPB9-F1
#
_cell.length_a   1.000
_cell.length_b   1.000
_cell.length_c   1.000
_cell.angle_alpha   90.00
_cell.angle_beta   90.00
_cell.angle_gamma   90.00
#
_symmetry.space_group_name_H-M   'P 1'
#
loop_
_entity.id
_entity.type
_entity.pdbx_description
1 polymer ?
#
loop_
_entity_poly.entity_id
_entity_poly.type
_entity_poly.pdbx_seq_one_letter_code
_entity_poly.pdbx_strand_id
1 'polypeptide(L)'
;MRSPRRVAGVVVAGMAALALTGIGVGAAQAAEPIATIPDLTGQSTSVRLDSGFTDALESLQVTPGTVGDATISDGSARFPITGGNVTVYRPGEADPYVQGRIEHQGSGLSLTKGDTKVELTDFVVDPGNPATLSGKVTANGQTVAESTVLFDLDGSTLQPIQTDMDAGTATLTGTTVRLNPGAAMALNQAFSTDAIQGGLTIGIATIVVNLPGQMPAMPQGGVETGGGSTAGGPDTALIAAGGLALLAAGGTVLVARRRGAARR
;
A
#
# COMPACT_ATOMS: atom_id res chain seq x y z
N MET A 1 -68.65 -34.11 16.57
CA MET A 1 -69.84 -33.31 16.96
C MET A 1 -69.38 -31.97 17.52
N ARG A 2 -69.85 -30.87 16.91
CA ARG A 2 -70.04 -29.51 17.45
C ARG A 2 -68.86 -28.79 18.14
N SER A 3 -68.29 -27.83 17.43
CA SER A 3 -67.86 -26.55 18.03
C SER A 3 -69.10 -25.73 18.47
N PRO A 4 -68.98 -24.85 19.48
CA PRO A 4 -68.91 -23.39 19.21
C PRO A 4 -67.98 -22.65 20.22
N ARG A 5 -67.18 -21.64 19.85
CA ARG A 5 -67.46 -20.21 19.58
C ARG A 5 -68.27 -19.45 20.65
N ARG A 6 -67.61 -18.46 21.30
CA ARG A 6 -68.00 -17.02 21.57
C ARG A 6 -67.14 -16.48 22.73
N VAL A 7 -66.25 -15.49 22.57
CA VAL A 7 -66.40 -14.01 22.39
C VAL A 7 -66.76 -13.24 23.68
N ALA A 8 -66.07 -12.10 23.87
CA ALA A 8 -66.22 -10.99 24.82
C ALA A 8 -65.38 -11.10 26.12
N GLY A 9 -64.66 -10.09 26.60
CA GLY A 9 -64.49 -8.68 26.23
C GLY A 9 -63.95 -7.90 27.45
N VAL A 10 -63.45 -6.68 27.21
CA VAL A 10 -63.27 -5.56 28.16
C VAL A 10 -62.03 -5.62 29.09
N VAL A 11 -60.95 -4.87 28.81
CA VAL A 11 -60.59 -3.45 29.11
C VAL A 11 -60.37 -3.15 30.61
N VAL A 12 -59.17 -2.62 30.91
CA VAL A 12 -58.86 -1.41 31.73
C VAL A 12 -57.66 -1.63 32.66
N ALA A 13 -56.59 -0.92 32.29
CA ALA A 13 -55.61 -0.20 33.10
C ALA A 13 -55.23 -0.74 34.50
N GLY A 14 -53.98 -1.22 34.58
CA GLY A 14 -53.16 -1.12 35.78
C GLY A 14 -51.73 -0.81 35.34
N MET A 15 -51.29 0.43 35.55
CA MET A 15 -49.89 0.81 35.39
C MET A 15 -49.05 0.04 36.42
N ALA A 16 -48.51 -1.10 36.02
CA ALA A 16 -47.43 -1.75 36.75
C ALA A 16 -46.11 -1.17 36.24
N ALA A 17 -45.45 -0.41 37.10
CA ALA A 17 -44.06 -0.01 36.92
C ALA A 17 -43.19 -1.27 36.82
N LEU A 18 -42.92 -1.71 35.59
CA LEU A 18 -41.85 -2.66 35.34
C LEU A 18 -40.55 -1.87 35.40
N ALA A 19 -39.79 -2.09 36.48
CA ALA A 19 -38.37 -1.76 36.50
C ALA A 19 -37.72 -2.49 35.32
N LEU A 20 -37.54 -1.78 34.21
CA LEU A 20 -36.59 -2.17 33.18
C LEU A 20 -35.22 -2.08 33.84
N THR A 21 -34.78 -3.18 34.45
CA THR A 21 -33.36 -3.46 34.61
C THR A 21 -32.71 -3.13 33.29
N GLY A 22 -31.91 -2.06 33.29
CA GLY A 22 -31.25 -1.55 32.11
C GLY A 22 -30.51 -2.69 31.43
N ILE A 23 -31.07 -3.17 30.33
CA ILE A 23 -30.28 -3.79 29.28
C ILE A 23 -29.46 -2.63 28.76
N GLY A 24 -28.31 -2.41 29.39
CA GLY A 24 -27.23 -1.67 28.77
C GLY A 24 -26.91 -2.46 27.52
N VAL A 25 -27.55 -2.07 26.41
CA VAL A 25 -27.04 -2.35 25.08
C VAL A 25 -25.72 -1.58 25.08
N GLY A 26 -24.66 -2.22 25.55
CA GLY A 26 -23.32 -1.75 25.34
C GLY A 26 -23.21 -1.69 23.83
N ALA A 27 -23.39 -0.50 23.26
CA ALA A 27 -22.95 -0.24 21.92
C ALA A 27 -21.47 -0.59 21.97
N ALA A 28 -21.09 -1.73 21.38
CA ALA A 28 -19.70 -2.05 21.17
C ALA A 28 -19.11 -0.81 20.51
N GLN A 29 -18.25 -0.08 21.23
CA GLN A 29 -17.58 1.06 20.62
C GLN A 29 -16.81 0.47 19.44
N ALA A 30 -17.16 0.90 18.23
CA ALA A 30 -16.39 0.54 17.05
C ALA A 30 -14.96 1.02 17.29
N ALA A 31 -13.99 0.14 17.05
CA ALA A 31 -12.58 0.47 17.22
C ALA A 31 -12.24 1.73 16.42
N GLU A 32 -11.50 2.65 17.02
CA GLU A 32 -11.05 3.85 16.33
C GLU A 32 -9.79 3.51 15.53
N PRO A 33 -9.75 3.78 14.21
CA PRO A 33 -8.56 3.54 13.42
C PRO A 33 -7.45 4.51 13.83
N ILE A 34 -6.21 4.00 13.90
CA ILE A 34 -5.02 4.84 14.13
C ILE A 34 -4.54 5.52 12.86
N ALA A 35 -4.88 4.97 11.69
CA ALA A 35 -4.59 5.55 10.40
C ALA A 35 -5.62 5.10 9.38
N THR A 36 -5.96 5.99 8.45
CA THR A 36 -6.79 5.68 7.28
C THR A 36 -6.24 6.42 6.09
N ILE A 37 -5.97 5.69 5.01
CA ILE A 37 -5.55 6.22 3.73
C ILE A 37 -6.63 5.81 2.73
N PRO A 38 -7.54 6.72 2.36
CA PRO A 38 -8.68 6.40 1.51
C PRO A 38 -8.26 6.10 0.07
N ASP A 39 -7.20 6.75 -0.41
CA ASP A 39 -6.65 6.58 -1.75
C ASP A 39 -5.15 6.31 -1.63
N LEU A 40 -4.76 5.07 -1.88
CA LEU A 40 -3.35 4.67 -1.93
C LEU A 40 -2.74 5.20 -3.22
N THR A 41 -2.00 6.29 -3.08
CA THR A 41 -1.06 6.75 -4.11
C THR A 41 0.36 6.53 -3.57
N GLY A 42 1.19 5.69 -4.19
CA GLY A 42 2.59 5.61 -3.77
C GLY A 42 3.34 4.32 -4.05
N GLN A 43 4.55 4.29 -3.49
CA GLN A 43 5.72 3.48 -3.84
C GLN A 43 5.45 2.07 -4.41
N SER A 44 5.37 1.06 -3.56
CA SER A 44 5.44 -0.33 -3.99
C SER A 44 5.23 -1.31 -2.85
N THR A 45 4.78 -2.50 -3.19
CA THR A 45 4.97 -3.70 -2.37
C THR A 45 6.19 -4.47 -2.89
N SER A 46 7.09 -4.88 -2.00
CA SER A 46 8.22 -5.74 -2.35
C SER A 46 8.17 -7.05 -1.56
N VAL A 47 8.47 -8.17 -2.21
CA VAL A 47 8.55 -9.49 -1.59
C VAL A 47 10.00 -9.97 -1.69
N ARG A 48 10.68 -10.07 -0.55
CA ARG A 48 11.98 -10.72 -0.47
C ARG A 48 11.77 -12.22 -0.64
N LEU A 49 12.28 -12.78 -1.73
CA LEU A 49 12.09 -14.18 -2.07
C LEU A 49 12.82 -15.08 -1.06
N ASP A 50 12.13 -16.13 -0.63
CA ASP A 50 12.69 -17.16 0.24
C ASP A 50 13.65 -18.06 -0.55
N SER A 51 14.74 -18.49 0.08
CA SER A 51 15.71 -19.38 -0.58
C SER A 51 15.10 -20.72 -0.93
N GLY A 52 14.22 -21.27 -0.08
CA GLY A 52 13.52 -22.52 -0.37
C GLY A 52 12.61 -22.41 -1.59
N PHE A 53 12.04 -21.23 -1.85
CA PHE A 53 11.28 -20.97 -3.07
C PHE A 53 12.19 -20.90 -4.29
N THR A 54 13.30 -20.15 -4.23
CA THR A 54 14.23 -20.05 -5.38
C THR A 54 14.87 -21.39 -5.72
N ASP A 55 15.22 -22.19 -4.71
CA ASP A 55 15.80 -23.52 -4.88
C ASP A 55 14.78 -24.50 -5.50
N ALA A 56 13.51 -24.38 -5.11
CA ALA A 56 12.43 -25.16 -5.70
C ALA A 56 12.22 -24.80 -7.19
N LEU A 57 12.26 -23.52 -7.54
CA LEU A 57 12.17 -23.07 -8.94
C LEU A 57 13.35 -23.60 -9.77
N GLU A 58 14.58 -23.50 -9.25
CA GLU A 58 15.78 -24.00 -9.91
C GLU A 58 15.71 -25.53 -10.14
N SER A 59 15.32 -26.27 -9.10
CA SER A 59 15.15 -27.73 -9.18
C SER A 59 14.10 -28.15 -10.20
N LEU A 60 13.07 -27.33 -10.40
CA LEU A 60 12.00 -27.56 -11.38
C LEU A 60 12.31 -27.01 -12.77
N GLN A 61 13.46 -26.35 -12.93
CA GLN A 61 13.85 -25.65 -14.16
C GLN A 61 12.81 -24.61 -14.58
N VAL A 62 12.14 -24.00 -13.60
CA VAL A 62 11.19 -22.90 -13.79
C VAL A 62 11.97 -21.59 -13.64
N THR A 63 12.06 -20.82 -14.71
CA THR A 63 12.71 -19.51 -14.70
C THR A 63 11.68 -18.44 -14.32
N PRO A 64 11.87 -17.72 -13.18
CA PRO A 64 11.04 -16.58 -12.85
C PRO A 64 11.42 -15.36 -13.69
N GLY A 65 10.44 -14.54 -14.00
CA GLY A 65 10.58 -13.24 -14.67
C GLY A 65 9.49 -12.28 -14.23
N THR A 66 9.50 -11.07 -14.77
CA THR A 66 8.50 -10.04 -14.46
C THR A 66 7.63 -9.72 -15.67
N VAL A 67 6.44 -9.18 -15.37
CA VAL A 67 5.50 -8.66 -16.37
C VAL A 67 5.18 -7.21 -16.02
N GLY A 68 5.15 -6.36 -17.04
CA GLY A 68 4.83 -4.94 -16.92
C GLY A 68 5.80 -4.17 -16.03
N ASP A 69 5.29 -3.42 -15.07
CA ASP A 69 6.10 -2.52 -14.23
C ASP A 69 6.73 -3.21 -13.00
N ALA A 70 6.56 -4.53 -12.88
CA ALA A 70 7.22 -5.31 -11.85
C ALA A 70 8.73 -5.42 -12.12
N THR A 71 9.53 -5.37 -11.05
CA THR A 71 10.99 -5.52 -11.13
C THR A 71 11.48 -6.59 -10.16
N ILE A 72 12.48 -7.39 -10.56
CA ILE A 72 13.19 -8.30 -9.65
C ILE A 72 14.64 -7.84 -9.57
N SER A 73 15.11 -7.52 -8.36
CA SER A 73 16.50 -7.16 -8.09
C SER A 73 16.88 -7.59 -6.68
N ASP A 74 18.14 -7.99 -6.47
CA ASP A 74 18.68 -8.32 -5.14
C ASP A 74 17.86 -9.37 -4.35
N GLY A 75 17.25 -10.33 -5.08
CA GLY A 75 16.39 -11.36 -4.50
C GLY A 75 15.03 -10.85 -4.01
N SER A 76 14.59 -9.67 -4.47
CA SER A 76 13.32 -9.07 -4.12
C SER A 76 12.49 -8.77 -5.37
N ALA A 77 11.23 -9.18 -5.37
CA ALA A 77 10.25 -8.83 -6.40
C ALA A 77 9.46 -7.60 -5.94
N ARG A 78 9.48 -6.53 -6.73
CA ARG A 78 8.83 -5.24 -6.43
C ARG A 78 7.69 -4.98 -7.41
N PHE A 79 6.55 -4.58 -6.86
CA PHE A 79 5.31 -4.29 -7.57
C PHE A 79 4.85 -2.88 -7.20
N PRO A 80 4.78 -1.94 -8.15
CA PRO A 80 4.21 -0.61 -7.92
C PRO A 80 2.76 -0.69 -7.44
N ILE A 81 2.40 0.14 -6.45
CA ILE A 81 1.02 0.27 -6.00
C ILE A 81 0.31 1.25 -6.93
N THR A 82 -0.81 0.80 -7.50
CA THR A 82 -1.60 1.57 -8.47
C THR A 82 -2.88 2.11 -7.87
N GLY A 83 -3.33 1.58 -6.73
CA GLY A 83 -4.53 2.06 -6.06
C GLY A 83 -4.91 1.26 -4.82
N GLY A 84 -6.15 1.50 -4.37
CA GLY A 84 -6.74 0.87 -3.20
C GLY A 84 -6.81 1.80 -1.98
N ASN A 85 -7.06 1.21 -0.82
CA ASN A 85 -7.24 1.91 0.45
C ASN A 85 -6.69 1.06 1.61
N VAL A 86 -6.28 1.70 2.71
CA VAL A 86 -5.89 0.97 3.92
C VAL A 86 -6.37 1.69 5.17
N THR A 87 -6.86 0.90 6.12
CA THR A 87 -7.24 1.32 7.47
C THR A 87 -6.48 0.45 8.45
N VAL A 88 -5.84 1.09 9.42
CA VAL A 88 -5.08 0.40 10.47
C VAL A 88 -5.69 0.73 11.83
N TYR A 89 -5.84 -0.29 12.66
CA TYR A 89 -6.30 -0.25 14.05
C TYR A 89 -5.17 -0.64 14.99
N ARG A 90 -5.33 -0.36 16.30
CA ARG A 90 -4.41 -0.93 17.29
C ARG A 90 -4.58 -2.45 17.36
N PRO A 91 -3.48 -3.22 17.50
CA PRO A 91 -3.57 -4.66 17.70
C PRO A 91 -4.49 -5.01 18.87
N GLY A 92 -5.45 -5.91 18.63
CA GLY A 92 -6.46 -6.34 19.61
C GLY A 92 -7.74 -5.51 19.66
N GLU A 93 -7.78 -4.34 19.02
CA GLU A 93 -9.02 -3.54 18.90
C GLU A 93 -9.88 -3.95 17.69
N ALA A 94 -9.25 -4.45 16.62
CA ALA A 94 -9.93 -5.04 15.47
C ALA A 94 -9.18 -6.28 14.97
N ASP A 95 -9.92 -7.23 14.40
CA ASP A 95 -9.38 -8.42 13.76
C ASP A 95 -9.96 -8.55 12.34
N PRO A 96 -9.16 -8.40 11.27
CA PRO A 96 -7.74 -8.05 11.29
C PRO A 96 -7.54 -6.56 11.64
N TYR A 97 -6.40 -6.23 12.25
CA TYR A 97 -6.07 -4.85 12.62
C TYR A 97 -5.60 -4.00 11.43
N VAL A 98 -5.30 -4.63 10.28
CA VAL A 98 -5.07 -3.97 9.00
C VAL A 98 -6.21 -4.38 8.06
N GLN A 99 -6.88 -3.43 7.44
CA GLN A 99 -8.03 -3.65 6.58
C GLN A 99 -7.91 -2.80 5.32
N GLY A 100 -8.53 -3.24 4.22
CA GLY A 100 -8.59 -2.47 2.99
C GLY A 100 -8.35 -3.33 1.76
N ARG A 101 -7.73 -2.72 0.76
CA ARG A 101 -7.38 -3.37 -0.51
C ARG A 101 -6.19 -2.62 -1.10
N ILE A 102 -5.19 -3.32 -1.60
CA ILE A 102 -4.02 -2.71 -2.26
C ILE A 102 -3.91 -3.30 -3.65
N GLU A 103 -3.80 -2.45 -4.65
CA GLU A 103 -3.84 -2.84 -6.05
C GLU A 103 -2.50 -2.60 -6.73
N HIS A 104 -2.13 -3.52 -7.64
CA HIS A 104 -0.87 -3.52 -8.40
C HIS A 104 -1.14 -3.83 -9.88
N GLN A 105 -2.11 -3.13 -10.48
CA GLN A 105 -2.50 -3.38 -11.87
C GLN A 105 -1.35 -3.16 -12.84
N GLY A 106 -1.35 -3.91 -13.94
CA GLY A 106 -0.30 -3.80 -14.97
C GLY A 106 1.06 -4.35 -14.53
N SER A 107 1.16 -4.94 -13.35
CA SER A 107 2.38 -5.59 -12.84
C SER A 107 2.15 -7.08 -12.61
N GLY A 108 3.21 -7.89 -12.69
CA GLY A 108 3.09 -9.33 -12.50
C GLY A 108 4.40 -10.11 -12.48
N LEU A 109 4.25 -11.42 -12.31
CA LEU A 109 5.31 -12.41 -12.38
C LEU A 109 5.07 -13.37 -13.55
N SER A 110 6.13 -13.79 -14.21
CA SER A 110 6.09 -14.87 -15.19
C SER A 110 6.90 -16.07 -14.70
N LEU A 111 6.38 -17.27 -14.89
CA LEU A 111 7.05 -18.53 -14.62
C LEU A 111 7.17 -19.29 -15.94
N THR A 112 8.39 -19.55 -16.38
CA THR A 112 8.65 -20.20 -17.68
C THR A 112 9.37 -21.53 -17.49
N LYS A 113 8.88 -22.60 -18.10
CA LYS A 113 9.50 -23.93 -18.11
C LYS A 113 9.38 -24.53 -19.51
N GLY A 114 10.51 -24.67 -20.20
CA GLY A 114 10.51 -25.07 -21.61
C GLY A 114 9.64 -24.12 -22.44
N ASP A 115 8.65 -24.67 -23.14
CA ASP A 115 7.71 -23.90 -23.97
C ASP A 115 6.49 -23.37 -23.19
N THR A 116 6.32 -23.77 -21.93
CA THR A 116 5.19 -23.33 -21.10
C THR A 116 5.55 -22.04 -20.37
N LYS A 117 4.73 -21.00 -20.57
CA LYS A 117 4.80 -19.73 -19.85
C LYS A 117 3.49 -19.49 -19.10
N VAL A 118 3.57 -19.32 -17.78
CA VAL A 118 2.45 -18.88 -16.94
C VAL A 118 2.73 -17.47 -16.46
N GLU A 119 1.75 -16.57 -16.55
CA GLU A 119 1.85 -15.21 -16.03
C GLU A 119 0.77 -14.97 -14.98
N LEU A 120 1.20 -14.37 -13.87
CA LEU A 120 0.37 -13.97 -12.75
C LEU A 120 0.42 -12.45 -12.72
N THR A 121 -0.70 -11.78 -12.97
CA THR A 121 -0.75 -10.34 -13.21
C THR A 121 -1.91 -9.69 -12.47
N ASP A 122 -1.91 -8.36 -12.40
CA ASP A 122 -2.99 -7.54 -11.84
C ASP A 122 -3.29 -7.92 -10.39
N PHE A 123 -2.24 -7.90 -9.56
CA PHE A 123 -2.36 -8.34 -8.17
C PHE A 123 -3.25 -7.41 -7.34
N VAL A 124 -4.02 -8.03 -6.46
CA VAL A 124 -4.84 -7.36 -5.45
C VAL A 124 -4.60 -8.04 -4.11
N VAL A 125 -4.07 -7.27 -3.17
CA VAL A 125 -3.86 -7.68 -1.77
C VAL A 125 -5.08 -7.30 -0.96
N ASP A 126 -5.67 -8.29 -0.30
CA ASP A 126 -6.76 -8.13 0.66
C ASP A 126 -6.22 -8.52 2.06
N PRO A 127 -5.94 -7.56 2.95
CA PRO A 127 -5.50 -7.82 4.31
C PRO A 127 -6.64 -8.26 5.25
N GLY A 128 -7.82 -8.61 4.71
CA GLY A 128 -8.97 -9.12 5.45
C GLY A 128 -8.72 -10.43 6.20
N ASN A 129 -9.79 -11.09 6.64
CA ASN A 129 -9.70 -12.39 7.31
C ASN A 129 -10.57 -13.41 6.55
N PRO A 130 -9.96 -14.28 5.71
CA PRO A 130 -8.51 -14.50 5.56
C PRO A 130 -7.80 -13.42 4.73
N ALA A 131 -6.51 -13.19 5.01
CA ALA A 131 -5.68 -12.28 4.24
C ALA A 131 -5.15 -13.01 3.00
N THR A 132 -5.35 -12.42 1.82
CA THR A 132 -5.07 -13.09 0.54
C THR A 132 -4.47 -12.14 -0.49
N LEU A 133 -3.74 -12.71 -1.45
CA LEU A 133 -3.33 -12.04 -2.67
C LEU A 133 -3.98 -12.76 -3.85
N SER A 134 -4.75 -12.02 -4.62
CA SER A 134 -5.44 -12.50 -5.83
C SER A 134 -4.89 -11.84 -7.08
N GLY A 135 -5.11 -12.46 -8.23
CA GLY A 135 -4.72 -11.89 -9.51
C GLY A 135 -5.22 -12.70 -10.70
N LYS A 136 -4.93 -12.18 -11.89
CA LYS A 136 -5.20 -12.83 -13.17
C LYS A 136 -4.12 -13.84 -13.50
N VAL A 137 -4.54 -14.98 -14.05
CA VAL A 137 -3.65 -16.06 -14.49
C VAL A 137 -3.81 -16.26 -15.97
N THR A 138 -2.70 -16.15 -16.71
CA THR A 138 -2.62 -16.54 -18.12
C THR A 138 -1.62 -17.66 -18.30
N ALA A 139 -1.91 -18.60 -19.20
CA ALA A 139 -0.99 -19.65 -19.60
C ALA A 139 -0.87 -19.64 -21.11
N ASN A 140 0.36 -19.52 -21.62
CA ASN A 140 0.67 -19.40 -23.05
C ASN A 140 -0.19 -18.33 -23.76
N GLY A 141 -0.42 -17.21 -23.09
CA GLY A 141 -1.22 -16.09 -23.59
C GLY A 141 -2.74 -16.27 -23.55
N GLN A 142 -3.25 -17.39 -23.03
CA GLN A 142 -4.68 -17.62 -22.80
C GLN A 142 -5.04 -17.35 -21.35
N THR A 143 -6.12 -16.62 -21.08
CA THR A 143 -6.60 -16.43 -19.70
C THR A 143 -7.16 -17.74 -19.15
N VAL A 144 -6.58 -18.19 -18.05
CA VAL A 144 -7.04 -19.36 -17.29
C VAL A 144 -8.00 -18.93 -16.19
N ALA A 145 -7.72 -17.79 -15.55
CA ALA A 145 -8.59 -17.18 -14.54
C ALA A 145 -8.45 -15.66 -14.60
N GLU A 146 -9.59 -14.95 -14.66
CA GLU A 146 -9.61 -13.47 -14.62
C GLU A 146 -9.24 -12.93 -13.24
N SER A 147 -9.61 -13.65 -12.17
CA SER A 147 -9.22 -13.34 -10.80
C SER A 147 -9.36 -14.59 -9.95
N THR A 148 -8.26 -15.02 -9.32
CA THR A 148 -8.25 -16.14 -8.37
C THR A 148 -7.28 -15.85 -7.24
N VAL A 149 -7.48 -16.50 -6.08
CA VAL A 149 -6.53 -16.42 -4.96
C VAL A 149 -5.27 -17.20 -5.34
N LEU A 150 -4.13 -16.51 -5.28
CA LEU A 150 -2.82 -17.04 -5.65
C LEU A 150 -1.96 -17.34 -4.43
N PHE A 151 -2.02 -16.46 -3.43
CA PHE A 151 -1.25 -16.58 -2.21
C PHE A 151 -2.10 -16.32 -0.98
N ASP A 152 -1.82 -17.08 0.07
CA ASP A 152 -2.30 -16.84 1.41
C ASP A 152 -1.30 -15.93 2.12
N LEU A 153 -1.80 -14.93 2.84
CA LEU A 153 -0.97 -13.96 3.54
C LEU A 153 -1.07 -14.18 5.05
N ASP A 154 0.07 -14.22 5.72
CA ASP A 154 0.14 -14.35 7.17
C ASP A 154 0.77 -13.11 7.77
N GLY A 155 -0.06 -12.34 8.48
CA GLY A 155 0.33 -11.11 9.18
C GLY A 155 0.79 -11.32 10.62
N SER A 156 0.90 -12.57 11.12
CA SER A 156 1.30 -12.86 12.50
C SER A 156 2.72 -12.40 12.84
N THR A 157 3.57 -12.24 11.82
CA THR A 157 4.97 -11.78 11.93
C THR A 157 5.16 -10.31 11.59
N LEU A 158 4.07 -9.54 11.47
CA LEU A 158 4.14 -8.11 11.16
C LEU A 158 4.91 -7.34 12.24
N GLN A 159 5.87 -6.55 11.77
CA GLN A 159 6.59 -5.58 12.58
C GLN A 159 5.72 -4.34 12.82
N PRO A 160 5.99 -3.56 13.88
CA PRO A 160 5.36 -2.26 14.06
C PRO A 160 5.55 -1.39 12.82
N ILE A 161 4.50 -0.65 12.44
CA ILE A 161 4.55 0.29 11.32
C ILE A 161 5.65 1.32 11.59
N GLN A 162 6.56 1.46 10.65
CA GLN A 162 7.58 2.49 10.67
C GLN A 162 7.11 3.68 9.86
N THR A 163 7.22 4.88 10.42
CA THR A 163 6.89 6.11 9.71
C THR A 163 8.18 6.90 9.49
N ASP A 164 8.36 7.37 8.27
CA ASP A 164 9.41 8.30 7.90
C ASP A 164 8.74 9.63 7.56
N MET A 165 8.86 10.58 8.49
CA MET A 165 8.25 11.90 8.38
C MET A 165 9.00 12.80 7.39
N ASP A 166 10.27 12.53 7.10
CA ASP A 166 11.06 13.31 6.14
C ASP A 166 10.75 12.89 4.71
N ALA A 167 10.58 11.58 4.50
CA ALA A 167 10.18 11.00 3.22
C ALA A 167 8.65 11.02 2.98
N GLY A 168 7.85 11.25 4.02
CA GLY A 168 6.40 11.23 3.94
C GLY A 168 5.82 9.84 3.70
N THR A 169 6.45 8.80 4.25
CA THR A 169 6.08 7.41 3.99
C THR A 169 5.81 6.62 5.26
N ALA A 170 5.03 5.55 5.11
CA ALA A 170 4.86 4.52 6.11
C ALA A 170 5.25 3.17 5.51
N THR A 171 5.96 2.36 6.29
CA THR A 171 6.46 1.04 5.93
C THR A 171 5.89 -0.01 6.88
N LEU A 172 5.32 -1.06 6.29
CA LEU A 172 4.86 -2.25 7.00
C LEU A 172 5.62 -3.47 6.46
N THR A 173 6.30 -4.19 7.33
CA THR A 173 7.14 -5.36 6.96
C THR A 173 6.75 -6.56 7.79
N GLY A 174 6.85 -7.75 7.18
CA GLY A 174 6.75 -9.01 7.91
C GLY A 174 5.52 -9.84 7.56
N THR A 175 4.81 -9.54 6.47
CA THR A 175 3.76 -10.43 5.99
C THR A 175 4.41 -11.62 5.29
N THR A 176 4.18 -12.83 5.79
CA THR A 176 4.65 -14.04 5.12
C THR A 176 3.71 -14.38 3.97
N VAL A 177 4.27 -14.54 2.77
CA VAL A 177 3.52 -14.86 1.55
C VAL A 177 3.66 -16.35 1.28
N ARG A 178 2.54 -17.08 1.23
CA ARG A 178 2.53 -18.53 1.01
C ARG A 178 1.70 -18.89 -0.21
N LEU A 179 2.16 -19.86 -0.99
CA LEU A 179 1.42 -20.31 -2.17
C LEU A 179 0.08 -20.94 -1.77
N ASN A 180 -1.02 -20.47 -2.34
CA ASN A 180 -2.32 -21.07 -2.08
C ASN A 180 -2.36 -22.51 -2.65
N PRO A 181 -2.94 -23.50 -1.93
CA PRO A 181 -3.02 -24.87 -2.41
C PRO A 181 -3.69 -25.03 -3.78
N GLY A 182 -4.76 -24.28 -4.06
CA GLY A 182 -5.44 -24.31 -5.36
C GLY A 182 -4.55 -23.76 -6.48
N ALA A 183 -3.80 -22.70 -6.21
CA ALA A 183 -2.83 -22.15 -7.15
C ALA A 183 -1.66 -23.13 -7.40
N ALA A 184 -1.15 -23.79 -6.35
CA ALA A 184 -0.13 -24.82 -6.48
C ALA A 184 -0.57 -25.97 -7.39
N MET A 185 -1.81 -26.46 -7.22
CA MET A 185 -2.39 -27.49 -8.08
C MET A 185 -2.46 -27.05 -9.55
N ALA A 186 -2.89 -25.80 -9.80
CA ALA A 186 -2.94 -25.27 -11.17
C ALA A 186 -1.56 -25.16 -11.81
N LEU A 187 -0.55 -24.70 -11.05
CA LEU A 187 0.84 -24.64 -11.54
C LEU A 187 1.43 -26.02 -11.80
N ASN A 188 1.16 -26.99 -10.92
CA ASN A 188 1.54 -28.39 -11.08
C ASN A 188 0.96 -28.99 -12.37
N GLN A 189 -0.32 -28.73 -12.65
CA GLN A 189 -0.95 -29.13 -13.90
C GLN A 189 -0.31 -28.44 -15.12
N ALA A 190 -0.06 -27.13 -15.06
CA ALA A 190 0.54 -26.38 -16.15
C ALA A 190 1.96 -26.84 -16.49
N PHE A 191 2.77 -27.17 -15.46
CA PHE A 191 4.16 -27.59 -15.61
C PHE A 191 4.36 -29.11 -15.61
N SER A 192 3.28 -29.88 -15.57
CA SER A 192 3.29 -31.35 -15.48
C SER A 192 4.24 -31.86 -14.39
N THR A 193 4.03 -31.38 -13.16
CA THR A 193 4.84 -31.72 -11.98
C THR A 193 3.95 -31.81 -10.74
N ASP A 194 4.41 -32.47 -9.68
CA ASP A 194 3.74 -32.53 -8.37
C ASP A 194 4.60 -31.93 -7.25
N ALA A 195 5.72 -31.30 -7.63
CA ALA A 195 6.72 -30.81 -6.68
C ALA A 195 6.33 -29.46 -6.04
N ILE A 196 5.43 -28.69 -6.67
CA ILE A 196 5.01 -27.40 -6.12
C ILE A 196 3.94 -27.67 -5.06
N GLN A 197 4.29 -27.50 -3.80
CA GLN A 197 3.38 -27.77 -2.69
C GLN A 197 2.61 -26.50 -2.29
N GLY A 198 1.31 -26.69 -2.01
CA GLY A 198 0.52 -25.66 -1.34
C GLY A 198 1.12 -25.31 0.02
N GLY A 199 1.11 -24.03 0.37
CA GLY A 199 1.68 -23.51 1.60
C GLY A 199 3.19 -23.26 1.55
N LEU A 200 3.84 -23.47 0.39
CA LEU A 200 5.23 -23.09 0.16
C LEU A 200 5.42 -21.60 0.45
N THR A 201 6.37 -21.27 1.32
CA THR A 201 6.74 -19.89 1.60
C THR A 201 7.44 -19.30 0.39
N ILE A 202 6.85 -18.26 -0.18
CA ILE A 202 7.41 -17.53 -1.33
C ILE A 202 8.39 -16.47 -0.84
N GLY A 203 8.10 -15.84 0.29
CA GLY A 203 8.92 -14.76 0.80
C GLY A 203 8.23 -13.92 1.88
N ILE A 204 8.91 -12.83 2.23
CA ILE A 204 8.42 -11.84 3.20
C ILE A 204 8.13 -10.54 2.46
N ALA A 205 6.90 -10.05 2.62
CA ALA A 205 6.43 -8.80 2.03
C ALA A 205 6.74 -7.58 2.93
N THR A 206 7.10 -6.51 2.25
CA THR A 206 7.25 -5.14 2.75
C THR A 206 6.41 -4.22 1.88
N ILE A 207 5.55 -3.42 2.49
CA ILE A 207 4.68 -2.46 1.82
C ILE A 207 5.13 -1.06 2.22
N VAL A 208 5.33 -0.19 1.23
CA VAL A 208 5.63 1.22 1.46
C VAL A 208 4.55 2.06 0.80
N VAL A 209 3.92 2.94 1.60
CA VAL A 209 2.86 3.84 1.16
C VAL A 209 3.20 5.28 1.52
N ASN A 210 2.64 6.24 0.79
CA ASN A 210 2.76 7.64 1.15
C ASN A 210 1.74 7.98 2.26
N LEU A 211 2.14 8.82 3.20
CA LEU A 211 1.25 9.30 4.26
C LEU A 211 0.32 10.42 3.72
N PRO A 212 -0.98 10.40 4.06
CA PRO A 212 -1.88 11.50 3.72
C PRO A 212 -1.49 12.73 4.55
N GLY A 213 -0.98 13.78 3.91
CA GLY A 213 -0.70 15.06 4.59
C GLY A 213 0.59 15.79 4.24
N GLN A 214 1.45 15.27 3.35
CA GLN A 214 2.58 16.04 2.82
C GLN A 214 2.39 16.31 1.34
N MET A 215 1.63 17.38 1.05
CA MET A 215 1.89 18.13 -0.16
C MET A 215 3.36 18.60 -0.08
N PRO A 216 4.20 18.41 -1.12
CA PRO A 216 5.49 19.10 -1.16
C PRO A 216 5.21 20.58 -0.94
N ALA A 217 5.91 21.17 0.04
CA ALA A 217 5.72 22.57 0.43
C ALA A 217 5.66 23.43 -0.84
N MET A 218 4.47 23.96 -1.16
CA MET A 218 4.37 24.98 -2.19
C MET A 218 5.33 26.09 -1.76
N PRO A 219 6.29 26.53 -2.61
CA PRO A 219 7.09 27.68 -2.26
C PRO A 219 6.13 28.82 -1.97
N GLN A 220 6.21 29.38 -0.76
CA GLN A 220 5.46 30.56 -0.38
C GLN A 220 5.96 31.71 -1.27
N GLY A 221 5.38 31.84 -2.46
CA GLY A 221 5.49 33.03 -3.28
C GLY A 221 4.80 34.14 -2.51
N GLY A 222 5.59 34.95 -1.82
CA GLY A 222 5.10 36.17 -1.17
C GLY A 222 4.45 37.06 -2.21
N VAL A 223 3.12 37.16 -2.17
CA VAL A 223 2.45 38.31 -2.77
C VAL A 223 2.53 39.43 -1.75
N GLU A 224 3.49 40.33 -1.95
CA GLU A 224 3.46 41.65 -1.34
C GLU A 224 2.15 42.33 -1.78
N THR A 225 1.16 42.35 -0.89
CA THR A 225 -0.01 43.19 -1.04
C THR A 225 0.41 44.64 -0.82
N GLY A 226 0.89 45.26 -1.91
CA GLY A 226 1.21 46.68 -1.97
C GLY A 226 -0.01 47.54 -1.65
N GLY A 227 -0.19 47.89 -0.38
CA GLY A 227 -1.14 48.90 0.07
C GLY A 227 -0.64 50.30 -0.27
N GLY A 228 -0.90 50.74 -1.51
CA GLY A 228 -0.69 52.14 -1.92
C GLY A 228 -1.78 53.05 -1.37
N SER A 229 -1.54 53.65 -0.20
CA SER A 229 -2.36 54.74 0.33
C SER A 229 -1.95 56.06 -0.29
N THR A 230 -2.88 56.69 -1.01
CA THR A 230 -2.80 58.06 -1.53
C THR A 230 -2.97 59.07 -0.40
N ALA A 231 -1.97 59.91 -0.16
CA ALA A 231 -2.14 61.19 0.51
C ALA A 231 -1.22 62.22 -0.15
N GLY A 232 -1.81 63.16 -0.88
CA GLY A 232 -1.13 64.28 -1.48
C GLY A 232 -0.93 65.44 -0.50
N GLY A 233 0.09 66.25 -0.75
CA GLY A 233 0.34 67.54 -0.12
C GLY A 233 1.83 67.92 -0.14
N PRO A 234 2.19 69.21 -0.33
CA PRO A 234 3.00 69.61 -1.48
C PRO A 234 4.47 69.95 -1.19
N ASP A 235 5.23 69.93 -2.30
CA ASP A 235 6.53 70.53 -2.60
C ASP A 235 7.24 71.37 -1.52
N THR A 236 8.52 71.06 -1.27
CA THR A 236 9.64 72.01 -1.43
C THR A 236 11.00 71.34 -1.25
N ALA A 237 11.97 71.85 -2.01
CA ALA A 237 13.43 71.81 -1.78
C ALA A 237 14.26 70.59 -2.27
N LEU A 238 14.54 70.64 -3.57
CA LEU A 238 15.89 70.64 -4.17
C LEU A 238 17.07 70.90 -3.19
N ILE A 239 18.13 70.07 -3.26
CA ILE A 239 19.59 70.28 -3.02
C ILE A 239 20.19 68.88 -2.74
N ALA A 240 20.86 68.20 -3.67
CA ALA A 240 22.25 68.34 -4.15
C ALA A 240 23.19 67.23 -3.61
N ALA A 241 23.97 66.71 -4.56
CA ALA A 241 25.36 66.25 -4.42
C ALA A 241 25.69 64.96 -3.63
N GLY A 242 26.20 63.98 -4.40
CA GLY A 242 27.59 63.53 -4.26
C GLY A 242 27.86 62.37 -3.30
N GLY A 243 28.41 61.27 -3.82
CA GLY A 243 28.94 60.21 -2.97
C GLY A 243 29.35 58.94 -3.70
N LEU A 244 30.45 59.03 -4.46
CA LEU A 244 31.24 57.90 -4.94
C LEU A 244 31.72 57.04 -3.76
N ALA A 245 31.63 55.70 -3.86
CA ALA A 245 32.49 54.79 -3.10
C ALA A 245 32.75 53.50 -3.90
N LEU A 246 33.84 53.57 -4.69
CA LEU A 246 34.65 52.44 -5.14
C LEU A 246 35.43 51.87 -3.95
N LEU A 247 35.56 50.54 -3.86
CA LEU A 247 36.65 49.74 -3.27
C LEU A 247 36.27 48.25 -3.53
N ALA A 248 36.76 47.50 -4.51
CA ALA A 248 38.13 47.11 -4.91
C ALA A 248 38.89 46.26 -3.87
N ALA A 249 38.93 44.93 -4.10
CA ALA A 249 40.00 43.95 -3.82
C ALA A 249 39.34 42.55 -3.72
N GLY A 250 39.78 41.43 -4.32
CA GLY A 250 40.98 41.08 -5.07
C GLY A 250 41.22 39.55 -4.91
N GLY A 251 41.62 38.86 -5.98
CA GLY A 251 42.33 37.54 -5.95
C GLY A 251 41.50 36.27 -6.10
N THR A 252 41.32 35.70 -7.30
CA THR A 252 42.16 34.66 -7.99
C THR A 252 42.11 33.24 -7.38
N VAL A 253 41.37 32.32 -8.01
CA VAL A 253 41.82 31.19 -8.88
C VAL A 253 42.41 29.97 -8.15
N LEU A 254 41.75 28.80 -8.32
CA LEU A 254 42.44 27.57 -8.71
C LEU A 254 41.48 26.52 -9.29
N VAL A 255 41.65 26.32 -10.60
CA VAL A 255 41.15 25.19 -11.38
C VAL A 255 42.06 23.99 -11.13
N ALA A 256 41.49 22.83 -10.78
CA ALA A 256 42.20 21.55 -10.84
C ALA A 256 41.45 20.56 -11.72
N ARG A 257 41.87 20.51 -12.98
CA ARG A 257 41.63 19.42 -13.93
C ARG A 257 42.53 18.25 -13.53
N ARG A 258 42.00 17.03 -13.44
CA ARG A 258 42.78 15.81 -13.71
C ARG A 258 41.98 14.88 -14.62
N ARG A 259 42.46 14.76 -15.86
CA ARG A 259 42.08 13.73 -16.83
C ARG A 259 43.15 12.64 -16.79
N GLY A 260 42.68 11.39 -16.79
CA GLY A 260 43.22 10.30 -17.60
C GLY A 260 44.38 9.49 -17.01
N ALA A 261 44.19 8.17 -16.90
CA ALA A 261 44.76 7.22 -17.85
C ALA A 261 44.25 5.79 -17.58
N ALA A 262 43.81 5.13 -18.65
CA ALA A 262 43.57 3.70 -18.74
C ALA A 262 44.90 2.92 -18.79
N ARG A 263 44.88 1.62 -18.44
CA ARG A 263 45.43 0.51 -19.25
C ARG A 263 45.25 -0.84 -18.53
N ARG A 264 44.65 -1.76 -19.29
CA ARG A 264 44.84 -3.23 -19.40
C ARG A 264 44.85 -4.08 -18.14
#